data_AF-A0A1C7H149-F1
#
_entry.id   AF-A0A1C7H149-F1
#
_cell.length_a   1.000
_cell.length_b   1.000
_cell.length_c   1.000
_cell.angle_alpha   90.00
_cell.angle_beta   90.00
_cell.angle_gamma   90.00
#
_symmetry.space_group_name_H-M   'P 1'
#
loop_
_entity.id
_entity.type
_entity.pdbx_description
1 polymer ?
#
loop_
_entity_poly.entity_id
_entity_poly.type
_entity_poly.pdbx_seq_one_letter_code
_entity_poly.pdbx_strand_id
1 'polypeptide(L)'
;MKKRITQDDYIKANRKASREAEIEMYGHPICHKRVHQSKKVYNRRKIKAADKKLPYFFLQDSVTISRKLKRSLSIYLSNYLYNPS
;
A
#
# COMPACT_ATOMS: atom_id res chain seq x y z
N MET A 1 28.36 -34.56 -37.77
CA MET A 1 28.81 -33.52 -36.81
C MET A 1 28.03 -33.71 -35.51
N LYS A 2 28.69 -33.99 -34.37
CA LYS A 2 27.99 -34.14 -33.09
C LYS A 2 27.43 -32.78 -32.67
N LYS A 3 26.13 -32.70 -32.37
CA LYS A 3 25.53 -31.46 -31.84
C LYS A 3 26.10 -31.25 -30.44
N ARG A 4 26.79 -30.12 -30.23
CA ARG A 4 27.26 -29.75 -28.89
C ARG A 4 26.05 -29.29 -28.09
N ILE A 5 25.90 -29.82 -26.88
CA ILE A 5 24.83 -29.39 -25.97
C ILE A 5 25.14 -27.95 -25.57
N THR A 6 24.20 -27.05 -25.86
CA THR A 6 24.32 -25.64 -25.50
C THR A 6 23.69 -25.38 -24.12
N GLN A 7 24.03 -24.25 -23.51
CA GLN A 7 23.41 -23.82 -22.25
C GLN A 7 21.88 -23.69 -22.38
N ASP A 8 21.39 -23.24 -23.54
CA ASP A 8 19.96 -23.14 -23.83
C ASP A 8 19.27 -24.50 -23.81
N ASP A 9 19.95 -25.55 -24.28
CA ASP A 9 19.42 -26.91 -24.27
C ASP A 9 19.27 -27.42 -22.83
N TYR A 10 20.24 -27.11 -21.96
CA TYR A 10 20.15 -27.41 -20.53
C TYR A 10 18.98 -26.67 -19.86
N ILE A 11 18.78 -25.39 -20.16
CA ILE A 11 17.67 -24.61 -19.61
C ILE A 11 16.32 -25.16 -20.08
N LYS A 12 16.20 -25.51 -21.36
CA LYS A 12 14.98 -26.12 -21.92
C LYS A 12 14.68 -27.47 -21.27
N ALA A 13 15.70 -28.31 -21.06
CA ALA A 13 15.55 -29.59 -20.38
C ALA A 13 15.04 -29.42 -18.94
N ASN A 14 15.61 -28.49 -18.17
CA ASN A 14 15.15 -28.20 -16.81
C ASN A 14 13.71 -27.70 -16.77
N ARG A 15 13.33 -26.77 -17.67
CA ARG A 15 11.93 -26.30 -17.77
C ARG A 15 10.96 -27.45 -18.05
N LYS A 16 11.34 -28.38 -18.95
CA LYS A 16 10.54 -29.57 -19.27
C LYS A 16 10.44 -30.51 -18.08
N ALA A 17 11.55 -30.78 -17.39
CA ALA A 17 11.58 -31.64 -16.21
C ALA A 17 10.68 -31.10 -15.08
N SER A 18 10.77 -29.80 -14.80
CA SER A 18 9.88 -29.16 -13.81
C SER A 18 8.40 -29.28 -14.20
N ARG A 19 8.10 -29.16 -15.50
CA ARG A 19 6.74 -29.31 -16.03
C ARG A 19 6.20 -30.72 -15.88
N GLU A 20 7.03 -31.72 -16.18
CA GLU A 20 6.68 -33.13 -16.07
C GLU A 20 6.46 -33.53 -14.61
N ALA A 21 7.31 -33.05 -13.69
CA ALA A 21 7.11 -33.25 -12.25
C ALA A 21 5.78 -32.64 -11.74
N GLU A 22 5.38 -31.46 -12.21
CA GLU A 22 4.06 -30.90 -11.91
C GLU A 22 2.92 -31.78 -12.43
N ILE A 23 3.05 -32.31 -13.64
CA ILE A 23 2.01 -33.16 -14.26
C ILE A 23 1.93 -34.51 -13.55
N GLU A 24 3.05 -35.10 -13.15
CA GLU A 24 3.06 -36.36 -12.38
C GLU A 24 2.39 -36.19 -11.03
N MET A 25 2.66 -35.09 -10.32
CA MET A 25 2.06 -34.83 -9.01
C MET A 25 0.56 -34.50 -9.06
N TYR A 26 0.12 -33.71 -10.05
CA TYR A 26 -1.21 -33.11 -10.04
C TYR A 26 -2.09 -33.53 -11.22
N GLY A 27 -1.57 -34.30 -12.17
CA GLY A 27 -2.25 -34.72 -13.40
C GLY A 27 -2.42 -33.63 -14.45
N HIS A 28 -2.17 -32.37 -14.11
CA HIS A 28 -2.32 -31.24 -15.03
C HIS A 28 -1.53 -30.00 -14.58
N PRO A 29 -1.11 -29.16 -15.54
CA PRO A 29 -0.54 -27.85 -15.29
C PRO A 29 -1.22 -26.99 -14.22
N ILE A 30 -0.49 -26.64 -13.15
CA ILE A 30 -0.99 -25.72 -12.12
C ILE A 30 -0.62 -24.27 -12.44
N CYS A 31 -1.64 -23.42 -12.54
CA CYS A 31 -1.45 -21.97 -12.68
C CYS A 31 -1.33 -21.28 -11.31
N HIS A 32 -0.12 -20.86 -10.95
CA HIS A 32 0.19 -20.25 -9.65
C HIS A 32 -0.26 -18.78 -9.55
N LYS A 33 -0.55 -18.11 -10.67
CA LYS A 33 -0.87 -16.67 -10.75
C LYS A 33 -2.29 -16.40 -11.24
N ARG A 34 -3.25 -17.31 -10.99
CA ARG A 34 -4.61 -17.22 -11.55
C ARG A 34 -5.42 -16.01 -11.03
N VAL A 35 -5.12 -15.51 -9.83
CA VAL A 35 -5.94 -14.47 -9.18
C VAL A 35 -5.55 -13.07 -9.65
N HIS A 36 -6.20 -12.59 -10.72
CA HIS A 36 -6.19 -11.17 -11.05
C HIS A 36 -7.23 -10.44 -10.18
N GLN A 37 -6.76 -9.51 -9.33
CA GLN A 37 -7.66 -8.76 -8.48
C GLN A 37 -8.47 -7.73 -9.29
N SER A 38 -9.79 -7.79 -9.17
CA SER A 38 -10.70 -6.83 -9.81
C SER A 38 -10.51 -5.42 -9.24
N LYS A 39 -10.20 -4.43 -10.11
CA LYS A 39 -10.05 -3.02 -9.72
C LYS A 39 -11.27 -2.48 -8.98
N LYS A 40 -12.48 -2.87 -9.40
CA LYS A 40 -13.75 -2.41 -8.82
C LYS A 40 -14.00 -3.00 -7.43
N VAL A 41 -13.64 -4.27 -7.21
CA VAL A 41 -13.93 -4.98 -5.94
C VAL A 41 -12.85 -4.70 -4.89
N TYR A 42 -11.56 -4.71 -5.26
CA TYR A 42 -10.46 -4.60 -4.30
C TYR A 42 -10.01 -3.16 -4.01
N ASN A 43 -10.01 -2.26 -5.00
CA ASN A 43 -9.42 -0.92 -4.83
C ASN A 43 -10.45 0.19 -4.52
N ARG A 44 -11.76 -0.10 -4.53
CA ARG A 44 -12.79 0.92 -4.26
C ARG A 44 -12.64 1.56 -2.89
N ARG A 45 -12.28 0.78 -1.85
CA ARG A 45 -12.10 1.30 -0.48
C ARG A 45 -10.80 2.09 -0.31
N LYS A 46 -9.72 1.68 -0.98
CA LYS A 46 -8.40 2.34 -0.91
C LYS A 46 -8.40 3.72 -1.55
N ILE A 47 -9.11 3.88 -2.67
CA ILE A 47 -9.25 5.16 -3.39
C ILE A 47 -10.18 6.12 -2.64
N LYS A 48 -11.29 5.63 -2.07
CA LYS A 48 -12.23 6.46 -1.30
C LYS A 48 -11.65 7.08 -0.04
N ALA A 49 -10.59 6.50 0.54
CA ALA A 49 -9.87 7.06 1.68
C ALA A 49 -8.80 8.10 1.27
N ALA A 50 -8.35 8.09 0.01
CA ALA A 50 -7.37 9.02 -0.53
C ALA A 50 -8.02 10.29 -1.10
N ASP A 51 -9.26 10.21 -1.61
CA ASP A 51 -10.09 11.36 -1.98
C ASP A 51 -10.60 12.09 -0.72
N LYS A 52 -9.68 12.70 0.03
CA LYS A 52 -9.92 13.48 1.25
C LYS A 52 -10.51 14.87 0.94
N LYS A 53 -11.54 14.94 0.09
CA LYS A 53 -12.44 16.10 0.01
C LYS A 53 -13.76 15.78 0.71
N LEU A 54 -13.68 15.03 1.81
CA LEU A 54 -14.85 14.72 2.62
C LEU A 54 -15.10 15.90 3.57
N PRO A 55 -16.35 16.38 3.68
CA PRO A 55 -16.69 17.64 4.35
C PRO A 55 -16.42 17.65 5.86
N TYR A 56 -16.04 16.52 6.47
CA TYR A 56 -15.74 16.42 7.89
C TYR A 56 -14.34 16.94 8.28
N PHE A 57 -13.41 17.11 7.33
CA PHE A 57 -12.06 17.61 7.66
C PHE A 57 -12.04 19.10 8.05
N PHE A 58 -13.01 19.90 7.61
CA PHE A 58 -13.06 21.34 7.92
C PHE A 58 -13.47 21.67 9.36
N LEU A 59 -14.02 20.71 10.11
CA LEU A 59 -14.44 20.92 11.50
C LEU A 59 -13.29 20.77 12.50
N GLN A 60 -12.16 20.18 12.08
CA GLN A 60 -10.98 20.01 12.94
C GLN A 60 -10.19 21.33 13.07
N ASP A 61 -10.20 22.15 12.02
CA ASP A 61 -9.42 23.38 11.95
C ASP A 61 -10.02 24.50 12.82
N SER A 62 -11.35 24.63 12.88
CA SER A 62 -11.99 25.68 13.70
C SER A 62 -11.79 25.45 15.20
N VAL A 63 -11.89 24.19 15.65
CA VAL A 63 -11.67 23.83 17.06
C VAL A 63 -10.20 24.02 17.43
N THR A 64 -9.25 23.66 16.56
CA THR A 64 -7.82 23.83 16.84
C THR A 64 -7.38 25.31 16.82
N ILE A 65 -7.89 26.13 15.90
CA ILE A 65 -7.66 27.59 15.88
C ILE A 65 -8.16 28.23 17.19
N SER A 66 -9.38 27.89 17.62
CA SER A 66 -9.93 28.43 18.87
C SER A 66 -9.09 28.08 20.11
N ARG A 67 -8.53 26.86 20.15
CA ARG A 67 -7.65 26.40 21.26
C ARG A 67 -6.31 27.13 21.26
N LYS A 68 -5.75 27.41 20.08
CA LYS A 68 -4.48 28.12 19.93
C LYS A 68 -4.59 29.58 20.40
N LEU A 69 -5.69 30.25 20.05
CA LEU A 69 -6.01 31.60 20.50
C LEU A 69 -6.24 31.67 22.02
N LYS A 70 -7.02 30.73 22.59
CA LYS A 70 -7.23 30.67 24.06
C LYS A 70 -5.93 30.46 24.84
N ARG A 71 -5.02 29.61 24.35
CA ARG A 71 -3.70 29.43 24.99
C ARG A 71 -2.83 30.67 24.90
N SER A 72 -2.80 31.33 23.74
CA SER A 72 -2.05 32.58 23.54
C SER A 72 -2.54 33.69 24.47
N LEU A 73 -3.85 33.89 24.59
CA LEU A 73 -4.45 34.88 25.49
C LEU A 73 -4.16 34.56 26.97
N SER A 74 -4.27 33.29 27.36
CA SER A 74 -3.93 32.85 28.72
C SER A 74 -2.48 33.11 29.09
N ILE A 75 -1.53 32.88 28.15
CA ILE A 75 -0.11 33.16 28.37
C ILE A 75 0.13 34.68 28.51
N TYR A 76 -0.48 35.49 27.64
CA TYR A 76 -0.36 36.96 27.69
C TYR A 76 -0.88 37.53 29.03
N LEU A 77 -2.06 37.09 29.46
CA LEU A 77 -2.65 37.51 30.75
C LEU A 77 -1.80 37.04 31.94
N SER A 78 -1.27 35.81 31.89
CA SER A 78 -0.39 35.29 32.95
C SER A 78 0.91 36.10 33.05
N ASN A 79 1.50 36.51 31.93
CA ASN A 79 2.71 37.32 31.93
C ASN A 79 2.46 38.74 32.46
N TYR A 80 1.32 39.34 32.13
CA TYR A 80 0.93 40.67 32.61
C TYR A 80 0.64 40.70 34.12
N LEU A 81 0.08 39.61 34.67
CA LEU A 81 -0.30 39.53 36.08
C LEU A 81 0.83 39.08 37.01
N TYR A 82 1.77 38.24 36.53
CA TYR A 82 2.81 37.63 37.37
C TYR A 82 4.24 38.14 37.10
N ASN A 83 4.48 38.93 36.05
CA ASN A 83 5.76 39.63 35.83
C ASN A 83 5.52 41.12 35.50
N PRO A 84 5.00 41.93 36.44
CA PRO A 84 4.94 43.38 36.27
C PRO A 84 6.32 43.99 36.60
N SER A 85 7.16 44.18 35.58
CA SER A 85 8.37 45.02 35.68
C SER A 85 8.37 46.10 34.61
#